data_AF-A0A1F5LKR9-F1
#
_entry.id   AF-A0A1F5LKR9-F1
#
_cell.length_a   1.000
_cell.length_b   1.000
_cell.length_c   1.000
_cell.angle_alpha   90.00
_cell.angle_beta   90.00
_cell.angle_gamma   90.00
#
_symmetry.space_group_name_H-M   'P 1'
#
loop_
_entity.id
_entity.type
_entity.pdbx_description
1 polymer ?
#
loop_
_entity_poly.entity_id
_entity_poly.type
_entity_poly.pdbx_seq_one_letter_code
_entity_poly.pdbx_strand_id
1 'polypeptide(L)'
;MRNRQGGGLGLLQDTQLIETLAHSSRKRIPERVVHAKAVGVYGEFEATADCSDLTSASFLNKAGKMTPVLLRVSTVGPESGSADTSRDVHGWEMKLYTDEGNLDWVFNNTVSRS
;
A
#
# COMPACT_ATOMS: atom_id res chain seq x y z
N MET A 1 38.40 35.52 -24.47
CA MET A 1 37.11 35.63 -25.18
C MET A 1 36.12 34.66 -24.54
N ARG A 2 35.12 35.16 -23.81
CA ARG A 2 34.04 34.35 -23.21
C ARG A 2 33.05 34.00 -24.33
N ASN A 3 33.06 32.76 -24.80
CA ASN A 3 32.07 32.31 -25.76
C ASN A 3 30.81 31.85 -25.01
N ARG A 4 29.76 32.68 -25.08
CA ARG A 4 28.39 32.35 -24.71
C ARG A 4 27.81 31.53 -25.87
N GLN A 5 27.57 30.22 -25.68
CA GLN A 5 26.56 29.38 -26.37
C GLN A 5 26.85 27.88 -26.13
N GLY A 6 25.85 27.11 -25.67
CA GLY A 6 25.82 25.63 -25.71
C GLY A 6 26.24 24.92 -24.43
N GLY A 7 25.29 24.23 -23.78
CA GLY A 7 25.60 23.27 -22.71
C GLY A 7 26.49 22.13 -23.21
N GLY A 8 27.26 21.51 -22.30
CA GLY A 8 28.10 20.35 -22.62
C GLY A 8 27.26 19.19 -23.16
N LEU A 9 27.80 18.46 -24.15
CA LEU A 9 27.17 17.26 -24.69
C LEU A 9 27.32 16.10 -23.67
N GLY A 10 26.23 15.38 -23.43
CA GLY A 10 26.28 14.12 -22.66
C GLY A 10 27.02 13.05 -23.46
N LEU A 11 27.94 12.34 -22.82
CA LEU A 11 28.68 11.24 -23.42
C LEU A 11 28.02 9.91 -23.06
N LEU A 12 27.98 8.95 -23.98
CA LEU A 12 27.47 7.59 -23.70
C LEU A 12 28.31 6.82 -22.67
N GLN A 13 29.50 7.32 -22.34
CA GLN A 13 30.37 6.81 -21.29
C GLN A 13 29.87 7.22 -19.88
N ASP A 14 28.95 8.17 -19.79
CA ASP A 14 28.34 8.59 -18.54
C ASP A 14 27.30 7.55 -18.09
N THR A 15 27.80 6.48 -17.47
CA THR A 15 26.97 5.37 -16.98
C THR A 15 26.01 5.81 -15.88
N GLN A 16 26.41 6.78 -15.04
CA GLN A 16 25.57 7.31 -13.96
C GLN A 16 24.33 8.04 -14.50
N LEU A 17 24.51 8.87 -15.52
CA LEU A 17 23.40 9.53 -16.21
C LEU A 17 22.47 8.50 -16.87
N ILE A 18 23.04 7.54 -17.59
CA ILE A 18 22.27 6.49 -18.27
C ILE A 18 21.45 5.68 -17.27
N GLU A 19 22.05 5.22 -16.18
CA GLU A 19 21.38 4.44 -15.14
C GLU A 19 20.25 5.22 -14.46
N THR A 20 20.48 6.51 -14.19
CA THR A 20 19.47 7.39 -13.58
C THR A 20 18.25 7.55 -14.48
N LEU A 21 18.46 7.82 -15.77
CA LEU A 21 17.39 7.95 -16.76
C LEU A 21 16.69 6.61 -16.99
N ALA A 22 17.46 5.54 -17.13
CA ALA A 22 17.00 4.17 -17.24
C ALA A 22 16.05 3.79 -16.09
N HIS A 23 16.46 4.05 -14.85
CA HIS A 23 15.64 3.80 -13.67
C HIS A 23 14.39 4.68 -13.68
N SER A 24 14.52 5.97 -13.99
CA SER A 24 13.39 6.90 -14.02
C SER A 24 12.30 6.49 -15.02
N SER A 25 12.68 6.10 -16.23
CA SER A 25 11.76 5.63 -17.28
C SER A 25 11.02 4.35 -16.89
N ARG A 26 11.47 3.62 -15.86
CA ARG A 26 10.90 2.35 -15.39
C ARG A 26 10.31 2.41 -13.98
N LYS A 27 10.06 3.61 -13.43
CA LYS A 27 9.47 3.77 -12.09
C LYS A 27 8.01 3.34 -11.97
N ARG A 28 7.27 3.26 -13.08
CA ARG A 28 5.84 2.94 -13.06
C ARG A 28 5.65 1.42 -13.18
N ILE A 29 4.87 0.88 -12.27
CA ILE A 29 4.29 -0.46 -12.36
C ILE A 29 2.79 -0.32 -12.65
N PRO A 30 2.13 -1.36 -13.21
CA PRO A 30 0.68 -1.34 -13.38
C PRO A 30 -0.03 -1.09 -12.05
N GLU A 31 -1.08 -0.29 -12.09
CA GLU A 31 -1.96 -0.11 -10.93
C GLU A 31 -2.86 -1.34 -10.71
N ARG A 32 -3.53 -1.40 -9.55
CA ARG A 32 -4.52 -2.46 -9.30
C ARG A 32 -5.72 -2.27 -10.23
N VAL A 33 -6.29 -3.38 -10.70
CA VAL A 33 -7.48 -3.39 -11.58
C VAL A 33 -8.68 -2.70 -10.92
N VAL A 34 -8.80 -2.84 -9.60
CA VAL A 34 -9.76 -2.14 -8.74
C VAL A 34 -9.04 -1.66 -7.51
N HIS A 35 -9.59 -0.67 -6.82
CA HIS A 35 -8.96 -0.07 -5.66
C HIS A 35 -7.58 0.51 -5.96
N ALA A 36 -7.40 1.18 -7.11
CA ALA A 36 -6.10 1.73 -7.50
C ALA A 36 -5.66 2.89 -6.59
N LYS A 37 -6.58 3.80 -6.26
CA LYS A 37 -6.36 4.93 -5.35
C LYS A 37 -6.48 4.47 -3.89
N ALA A 38 -5.40 4.63 -3.14
CA ALA A 38 -5.38 4.25 -1.73
C ALA A 38 -4.29 4.98 -0.94
N VAL A 39 -4.45 4.96 0.37
CA VAL A 39 -3.44 5.33 1.36
C VAL A 39 -3.16 4.15 2.28
N GLY A 40 -1.91 4.03 2.73
CA GLY A 40 -1.49 2.97 3.67
C GLY A 40 -0.90 3.56 4.94
N VAL A 41 -1.12 2.89 6.07
CA VAL A 41 -0.56 3.27 7.38
C VAL A 41 -0.16 2.02 8.16
N TYR A 42 0.98 2.08 8.83
CA TYR A 42 1.41 1.06 9.79
C TYR A 42 0.82 1.35 11.17
N GLY A 43 0.40 0.31 11.88
CA GLY A 43 -0.10 0.40 13.24
C GLY A 43 -0.03 -0.95 13.94
N GLU A 44 -0.81 -1.08 15.01
CA GLU A 44 -0.91 -2.32 15.78
C GLU A 44 -2.38 -2.64 16.08
N PHE A 45 -2.71 -3.93 16.05
CA PHE A 45 -3.98 -4.48 16.50
C PHE A 45 -3.79 -5.08 17.89
N GLU A 46 -4.68 -4.74 18.83
CA GLU A 46 -4.69 -5.30 20.18
C GLU A 46 -5.92 -6.20 20.37
N ALA A 47 -5.68 -7.47 20.73
CA ALA A 47 -6.75 -8.36 21.15
C ALA A 47 -7.27 -7.94 22.54
N THR A 48 -8.53 -7.55 22.66
CA THR A 48 -9.09 -7.06 23.93
C THR A 48 -9.48 -8.18 24.90
N ALA A 49 -9.69 -9.40 24.40
CA ALA A 49 -10.05 -10.58 25.15
C ALA A 49 -9.34 -11.82 24.58
N ASP A 50 -9.29 -12.89 25.37
CA ASP A 50 -8.87 -14.21 24.88
C ASP A 50 -10.07 -14.89 24.20
N CYS A 51 -9.88 -15.23 22.92
CA CYS A 51 -10.89 -15.89 22.08
C CYS A 51 -10.49 -17.35 21.74
N SER A 52 -9.63 -17.98 22.54
CA SER A 52 -9.16 -19.36 22.33
C SER A 52 -10.27 -20.42 22.38
N ASP A 53 -11.43 -20.09 22.93
CA ASP A 53 -12.65 -20.90 22.90
C ASP A 53 -13.35 -20.87 21.53
N LEU A 54 -13.17 -19.80 20.75
CA LEU A 54 -13.80 -19.61 19.44
C LEU A 54 -12.86 -19.95 18.27
N THR A 55 -11.56 -19.73 18.42
CA THR A 55 -10.59 -19.91 17.34
C THR A 55 -9.20 -20.24 17.85
N SER A 56 -8.45 -21.02 17.08
CA SER A 56 -7.02 -21.25 17.32
C SER A 56 -6.12 -20.13 16.78
N ALA A 57 -6.70 -19.06 16.22
CA ALA A 57 -5.93 -17.97 15.64
C ALA A 57 -5.08 -17.27 16.72
N SER A 58 -3.77 -17.39 16.57
CA SER A 58 -2.81 -16.96 17.57
C SER A 58 -2.91 -15.47 17.92
N PHE A 59 -3.26 -14.58 16.98
CA PHE A 59 -3.37 -13.14 17.24
C PHE A 59 -4.54 -12.76 18.16
N LEU A 60 -5.46 -13.70 18.47
CA LEU A 60 -6.63 -13.51 19.34
C LEU A 60 -6.61 -14.37 20.63
N ASN A 61 -5.57 -15.16 20.85
CA ASN A 61 -5.52 -16.16 21.93
C ASN A 61 -5.13 -15.61 23.32
N LYS A 62 -4.98 -14.29 23.44
CA LYS A 62 -4.59 -13.63 24.69
C LYS A 62 -5.00 -12.17 24.67
N ALA A 63 -5.67 -11.73 25.74
CA ALA A 63 -5.96 -10.32 25.96
C ALA A 63 -4.66 -9.48 26.08
N GLY A 64 -4.65 -8.32 25.44
CA GLY A 64 -3.50 -7.42 25.32
C GLY A 64 -2.43 -7.88 24.32
N LYS A 65 -2.68 -8.92 23.50
CA LYS A 65 -1.71 -9.34 22.47
C LYS A 65 -1.70 -8.30 21.35
N MET A 66 -0.54 -7.67 21.16
CA MET A 66 -0.28 -6.71 20.08
C MET A 66 0.18 -7.45 18.82
N THR A 67 -0.43 -7.12 17.68
CA THR A 67 -0.09 -7.69 16.37
C THR A 67 0.15 -6.54 15.38
N PRO A 68 1.35 -6.42 14.78
CA PRO A 68 1.61 -5.38 13.80
C PRO A 68 0.64 -5.47 12.62
N VAL A 69 0.17 -4.33 12.13
CA VAL A 69 -0.76 -4.26 11.01
C VAL A 69 -0.32 -3.23 9.98
N LEU A 70 -0.47 -3.57 8.71
CA LEU A 70 -0.50 -2.61 7.61
C LEU A 70 -1.95 -2.44 7.15
N LEU A 71 -2.51 -1.27 7.41
CA LEU A 71 -3.83 -0.88 6.94
C LEU A 71 -3.70 -0.17 5.59
N ARG A 72 -4.64 -0.46 4.68
CA ARG A 72 -4.81 0.21 3.41
C ARG A 72 -6.28 0.57 3.22
N VAL A 73 -6.54 1.85 2.96
CA VAL A 73 -7.88 2.40 2.70
C VAL A 73 -7.92 2.92 1.28
N SER A 74 -8.98 2.57 0.54
CA SER A 74 -9.04 2.77 -0.92
C SER A 74 -10.43 3.21 -1.40
N THR A 75 -10.51 3.85 -2.56
CA THR A 75 -11.76 3.86 -3.39
C THR A 75 -11.80 2.56 -4.21
N VAL A 76 -12.79 2.33 -5.08
CA VAL A 76 -12.92 1.08 -5.86
C VAL A 76 -12.72 1.30 -7.36
N GLY A 77 -13.53 2.18 -7.95
CA GLY A 77 -13.68 2.30 -9.41
C GLY A 77 -12.58 3.12 -10.11
N PRO A 78 -12.24 4.33 -9.62
CA PRO A 78 -11.32 5.23 -10.32
C PRO A 78 -9.83 4.82 -10.28
N GLU A 79 -9.02 5.40 -11.17
CA GLU A 79 -7.57 5.18 -11.22
C GLU A 79 -6.81 5.76 -10.01
N SER A 80 -5.52 5.41 -9.89
CA SER A 80 -4.64 5.84 -8.77
C SER A 80 -4.48 7.36 -8.60
N GLY A 81 -4.75 8.15 -9.66
CA GLY A 81 -4.68 9.61 -9.65
C GLY A 81 -5.96 10.33 -9.22
N SER A 82 -7.04 9.59 -8.95
CA SER A 82 -8.37 10.15 -8.65
C SER A 82 -8.47 10.86 -7.29
N ALA A 83 -9.60 11.56 -7.06
CA ALA A 83 -9.90 12.30 -5.84
C ALA A 83 -10.41 11.38 -4.71
N ASP A 84 -9.93 11.61 -3.48
CA ASP A 84 -10.24 10.77 -2.31
C ASP A 84 -11.71 10.83 -1.89
N THR A 85 -12.37 11.98 -2.08
CA THR A 85 -13.75 12.24 -1.64
C THR A 85 -14.80 11.91 -2.70
N SER A 86 -14.43 11.17 -3.74
CA SER A 86 -15.36 10.69 -4.76
C SER A 86 -16.39 9.77 -4.12
N ARG A 87 -17.65 9.85 -4.57
CA ARG A 87 -18.71 8.94 -4.11
C ARG A 87 -18.43 7.54 -4.65
N ASP A 88 -17.99 6.65 -3.78
CA ASP A 88 -17.65 5.27 -4.12
C ASP A 88 -17.86 4.35 -2.90
N VAL A 89 -17.78 3.04 -3.12
CA VAL A 89 -17.48 2.10 -2.04
C VAL A 89 -16.01 2.29 -1.66
N HIS A 90 -15.71 2.15 -0.38
CA HIS A 90 -14.34 2.28 0.13
C HIS A 90 -13.84 0.95 0.67
N GLY A 91 -12.67 0.52 0.20
CA GLY A 91 -11.99 -0.66 0.71
C GLY A 91 -11.34 -0.40 2.07
N TRP A 92 -11.34 -1.44 2.90
CA TRP A 92 -10.73 -1.47 4.22
C TRP A 92 -9.92 -2.76 4.33
N GLU A 93 -8.63 -2.68 4.00
CA GLU A 93 -7.74 -3.84 3.94
C GLU A 93 -6.70 -3.80 5.06
N MET A 94 -6.65 -4.83 5.90
CA MET A 94 -5.70 -4.97 7.01
C MET A 94 -4.87 -6.23 6.82
N LYS A 95 -3.55 -6.06 6.71
CA LYS A 95 -2.59 -7.17 6.77
C LYS A 95 -2.05 -7.27 8.19
N LEU A 96 -2.45 -8.32 8.91
CA LEU A 96 -1.96 -8.64 10.24
C LEU A 96 -0.74 -9.55 10.12
N TYR A 97 0.37 -9.10 10.71
CA TYR A 97 1.62 -9.86 10.76
C TYR A 97 1.60 -10.74 12.02
N THR A 98 0.90 -11.87 11.96
CA THR A 98 0.78 -12.79 13.10
C THR A 98 2.03 -13.68 13.22
N ASP A 99 2.21 -14.31 14.39
CA ASP A 99 3.26 -15.29 14.66
C ASP A 99 3.08 -16.63 13.93
N GLU A 100 1.89 -16.88 13.37
CA GLU A 100 1.57 -18.08 12.59
C GLU A 100 1.43 -17.80 11.08
N GLY A 101 1.78 -16.59 10.65
CA GLY A 101 1.75 -16.17 9.25
C GLY A 101 1.00 -14.86 9.02
N ASN A 102 1.01 -14.40 7.77
CA ASN A 102 0.29 -13.18 7.41
C ASN A 102 -1.19 -13.49 7.21
N LEU A 103 -2.06 -12.76 7.92
CA LEU A 103 -3.50 -12.81 7.75
C LEU A 103 -3.98 -11.52 7.09
N ASP A 104 -4.71 -11.66 5.98
CA ASP A 104 -5.27 -10.52 5.25
C ASP A 104 -6.78 -10.44 5.46
N TRP A 105 -7.22 -9.36 6.09
CA TRP A 105 -8.61 -8.99 6.29
C TRP A 105 -8.99 -7.91 5.28
N VAL A 106 -9.68 -8.31 4.22
CA VAL A 106 -10.00 -7.46 3.06
C VAL A 106 -11.51 -7.22 3.01
N PHE A 107 -11.95 -6.01 3.35
CA PHE A 107 -13.35 -5.65 3.47
C PHE A 107 -13.72 -4.38 2.70
N ASN A 108 -15.01 -4.05 2.70
CA ASN A 108 -15.55 -2.77 2.26
C ASN A 108 -16.26 -2.06 3.42
N ASN A 109 -16.43 -0.74 3.30
CA ASN A 109 -17.14 0.09 4.29
C ASN A 109 -18.66 -0.09 4.28
N THR A 110 -19.22 -0.82 3.32
CA THR A 110 -20.66 -1.08 3.21
C THR A 110 -21.00 -2.53 3.53
N VAL A 111 -22.09 -2.75 4.27
CA VAL A 111 -22.68 -4.08 4.46
C VAL A 111 -23.75 -4.31 3.39
N SER A 112 -23.70 -5.47 2.73
CA SER A 112 -24.82 -5.90 1.89
C SER A 112 -25.83 -6.66 2.74
N ARG A 113 -27.11 -6.31 2.64
CA ARG A 113 -28.18 -7.17 3.13
C ARG A 113 -28.58 -8.09 1.98
N SER A 114 -28.43 -9.40 2.19
CA SER A 114 -29.07 -10.44 1.37
C SER A 114 -30.57 -10.44 1.59
#